data_AF-X1VR86-F1
#
_entry.id   AF-X1VR86-F1
#
_cell.length_a   1.000
_cell.length_b   1.000
_cell.length_c   1.000
_cell.angle_alpha   90.00
_cell.angle_beta   90.00
_cell.angle_gamma   90.00
#
_symmetry.space_group_name_H-M   'P 1'
#
loop_
_entity.id
_entity.type
_entity.pdbx_description
1 polymer ?
#
loop_
_entity_poly.entity_id
_entity_poly.type
_entity_poly.pdbx_seq_one_letter_code
_entity_poly.pdbx_strand_id
1 'polypeptide(L)'
;VGRQVLTWGTGDLIFINDLFPKDWQSFFIGRDNEYLKAPSDAIKASLFGDWANLDIVYTPQFDPDRHIDGTRLSYWNSNLGRLAGEDAVIHTNKPNSWFRDSELAARLYKNINNYEFALYGYRGYWKSPSGQNASMSQAIFPDLNVYGASIRGAIGKGICNLEIGYYESADDLSGKNPLIDNSQMRYLAGYTQEIARDFTAGVQYYVEQ
;
A
#
# COMPACT_ATOMS: atom_id res chain seq x y z
N VAL A 1 -3.74 10.01 -18.06
CA VAL A 1 -3.85 8.62 -18.57
C VAL A 1 -2.48 8.18 -19.01
N GLY A 2 -2.05 6.99 -18.58
CA GLY A 2 -0.75 6.43 -18.92
C GLY A 2 0.04 6.05 -17.68
N ARG A 3 1.33 5.77 -17.89
CA ARG A 3 2.26 5.40 -16.83
C ARG A 3 2.55 6.60 -15.92
N GLN A 4 2.29 6.47 -14.63
CA GLN A 4 2.43 7.56 -13.66
C GLN A 4 2.72 7.03 -12.25
N VAL A 5 3.36 7.86 -11.43
CA VAL A 5 3.54 7.59 -9.99
C VAL A 5 2.33 8.15 -9.25
N LEU A 6 1.65 7.32 -8.47
CA LEU A 6 0.47 7.66 -7.68
C LEU A 6 0.77 7.50 -6.19
N THR A 7 0.21 8.38 -5.37
CA THR A 7 0.41 8.35 -3.91
C THR A 7 -0.68 9.12 -3.19
N TRP A 8 -1.13 8.57 -2.07
CA TRP A 8 -2.18 9.12 -1.20
C TRP A 8 -1.87 8.99 0.30
N GLY A 9 -0.81 8.26 0.69
CA GLY A 9 -0.46 8.01 2.07
C GLY A 9 0.08 9.25 2.78
N THR A 10 -0.13 9.31 4.09
CA THR A 10 0.29 10.40 4.98
C THR A 10 1.37 9.99 5.97
N GLY A 11 1.59 8.68 6.14
CA GLY A 11 2.65 8.09 6.95
C GLY A 11 4.04 8.11 6.31
N ASP A 12 5.06 7.93 7.13
CA ASP A 12 6.44 7.80 6.69
C ASP A 12 6.76 6.31 6.47
N LEU A 13 6.82 5.91 5.19
CA LEU A 13 7.13 4.53 4.73
C LEU A 13 6.12 3.46 5.15
N ILE A 14 5.04 3.83 5.83
CA ILE A 14 3.89 2.98 6.15
C ILE A 14 2.69 3.44 5.34
N PHE A 15 2.06 2.51 4.62
CA PHE A 15 1.04 2.79 3.61
C PHE A 15 -0.23 1.97 3.91
N ILE A 16 -1.19 2.57 4.63
CA ILE A 16 -2.49 1.93 4.90
C ILE A 16 -3.46 2.18 3.75
N ASN A 17 -3.61 3.43 3.33
CA ASN A 17 -4.60 3.80 2.30
C ASN A 17 -3.98 4.01 0.91
N ASP A 18 -2.66 3.86 0.79
CA ASP A 18 -1.88 4.06 -0.44
C ASP A 18 -1.55 2.72 -1.11
N LEU A 19 -2.57 2.16 -1.78
CA LEU A 19 -2.48 0.90 -2.49
C LEU A 19 -2.06 1.11 -3.95
N PHE A 20 -0.91 1.75 -4.12
CA PHE A 20 -0.19 1.86 -5.39
C PHE A 20 1.15 1.11 -5.30
N PRO A 21 1.71 0.66 -6.43
CA PRO A 21 2.94 -0.13 -6.42
C PRO A 21 4.10 0.56 -5.70
N LYS A 22 4.80 -0.21 -4.87
CA LYS A 22 6.05 0.17 -4.23
C LYS A 22 7.20 -0.64 -4.81
N ASP A 23 8.39 -0.05 -4.80
CA ASP A 23 9.65 -0.70 -5.16
C ASP A 23 10.50 -0.92 -3.91
N TRP A 24 10.16 -1.98 -3.17
CA TRP A 24 10.87 -2.35 -1.96
C TRP A 24 12.32 -2.73 -2.25
N GLN A 25 12.60 -3.35 -3.40
CA GLN A 25 13.98 -3.65 -3.79
C GLN A 25 14.83 -2.39 -3.93
N SER A 26 14.33 -1.36 -4.62
CA SER A 26 15.02 -0.08 -4.76
C SER A 26 15.24 0.60 -3.41
N PHE A 27 14.27 0.55 -2.51
CA PHE A 27 14.38 1.12 -1.17
C PHE A 27 15.47 0.42 -0.34
N PHE A 28 15.46 -0.92 -0.27
CA PHE A 28 16.40 -1.67 0.58
C PHE A 28 17.85 -1.70 0.07
N ILE A 29 18.11 -1.35 -1.19
CA ILE A 29 19.48 -1.17 -1.71
C ILE A 29 20.02 0.26 -1.52
N GLY A 30 19.28 1.12 -0.81
CA GLY A 30 19.72 2.48 -0.45
C GLY A 30 19.54 3.53 -1.56
N ARG A 31 18.61 3.33 -2.50
CA ARG A 31 18.20 4.41 -3.40
C ARG A 31 17.33 5.41 -2.66
N ASP A 32 17.29 6.64 -3.17
CA ASP A 32 16.47 7.70 -2.59
C ASP A 32 14.98 7.30 -2.50
N ASN A 33 14.27 7.85 -1.52
CA ASN A 33 12.88 7.51 -1.21
C ASN A 33 11.92 7.78 -2.38
N GLU A 34 12.27 8.66 -3.30
CA GLU A 34 11.54 8.92 -4.53
C GLU A 34 11.42 7.67 -5.40
N TYR A 35 12.40 6.76 -5.33
CA TYR A 35 12.39 5.50 -6.08
C TYR A 35 11.53 4.42 -5.44
N LEU A 36 11.09 4.58 -4.19
CA LEU A 36 10.18 3.63 -3.53
C LEU A 36 8.82 3.62 -4.21
N LYS A 37 8.38 4.70 -4.84
CA LYS A 37 7.06 4.75 -5.49
C LYS A 37 7.19 4.27 -6.94
N ALA A 38 6.72 3.06 -7.21
CA ALA A 38 6.77 2.51 -8.56
C ALA A 38 5.64 3.10 -9.42
N PRO A 39 5.91 3.43 -10.69
CA PRO A 39 4.87 3.88 -11.60
C PRO A 39 3.99 2.72 -12.05
N SER A 40 2.70 2.99 -12.26
CA SER A 40 1.75 2.05 -12.87
C SER A 40 1.00 2.67 -14.03
N ASP A 41 0.48 1.83 -14.92
CA ASP A 41 -0.36 2.26 -16.04
C ASP A 41 -1.78 2.49 -15.53
N ALA A 42 -2.23 3.75 -15.50
CA ALA A 42 -3.52 4.09 -14.90
C ALA A 42 -4.24 5.27 -15.58
N ILE A 43 -5.55 5.30 -15.38
CA ILE A 43 -6.41 6.45 -15.64
C ILE A 43 -6.71 7.09 -14.29
N LYS A 44 -6.32 8.35 -14.13
CA LYS A 44 -6.70 9.17 -12.96
C LYS A 44 -7.67 10.25 -13.42
N ALA A 45 -8.77 10.39 -12.70
CA ALA A 45 -9.72 11.49 -12.81
C ALA A 45 -9.85 12.18 -11.45
N SER A 46 -9.83 13.51 -11.46
CA SER A 46 -10.01 14.34 -10.26
C SER A 46 -11.17 15.29 -10.49
N LEU A 47 -12.15 15.25 -9.60
CA LEU A 47 -13.34 16.08 -9.61
C LEU A 47 -13.29 16.99 -8.39
N PHE A 48 -13.46 18.29 -8.61
CA PHE A 48 -13.39 19.30 -7.55
C PHE A 48 -14.78 19.88 -7.30
N GLY A 49 -15.19 19.88 -6.03
CA GLY A 49 -16.52 20.32 -5.63
C GLY A 49 -16.50 21.14 -4.34
N ASP A 50 -17.57 21.90 -4.13
CA ASP A 50 -17.70 22.80 -2.97
C ASP A 50 -17.76 22.03 -1.64
N TRP A 51 -18.36 20.84 -1.64
CA TRP A 51 -18.49 20.00 -0.44
C TRP A 51 -17.26 19.11 -0.22
N ALA A 52 -16.77 18.45 -1.28
CA ALA A 52 -15.57 17.63 -1.26
C ALA A 52 -14.99 17.47 -2.67
N ASN A 53 -13.75 17.00 -2.73
CA ASN A 53 -13.06 16.60 -3.95
C ASN A 53 -13.02 15.07 -4.04
N LEU A 54 -13.04 14.54 -5.25
CA LEU A 54 -13.04 13.12 -5.52
C LEU A 54 -11.94 12.78 -6.53
N ASP A 55 -10.99 11.97 -6.09
CA ASP A 55 -10.01 11.31 -6.95
C ASP A 55 -10.48 9.88 -7.24
N ILE A 56 -10.45 9.47 -8.50
CA ILE A 56 -10.69 8.10 -8.96
C ILE A 56 -9.49 7.67 -9.78
N VAL A 57 -8.94 6.51 -9.46
CA VAL A 57 -7.86 5.86 -10.20
C VAL A 57 -8.34 4.48 -10.65
N TYR A 58 -8.26 4.24 -11.94
CA TYR A 58 -8.49 2.94 -12.55
C TYR A 58 -7.19 2.41 -13.16
N THR A 59 -6.76 1.23 -12.70
CA THR A 59 -5.61 0.50 -13.24
C THR A 59 -6.15 -0.68 -14.06
N PRO A 60 -6.08 -0.66 -15.41
CA PRO A 60 -6.69 -1.68 -16.25
C PRO A 60 -6.06 -3.08 -16.13
N GLN A 61 -4.86 -3.20 -15.55
CA GLN A 61 -4.20 -4.47 -15.28
C GLN A 61 -3.45 -4.35 -13.95
N PHE A 62 -3.57 -5.37 -13.10
CA PHE A 62 -2.95 -5.41 -11.78
C PHE A 62 -1.44 -5.17 -11.84
N ASP A 63 -0.99 -4.19 -11.07
CA ASP A 63 0.42 -3.87 -10.89
C ASP A 63 0.80 -4.07 -9.41
N PRO A 64 1.67 -5.05 -9.10
CA PRO A 64 2.07 -5.38 -7.74
C PRO A 64 3.28 -4.55 -7.32
N ASP A 65 3.64 -4.65 -6.06
CA ASP A 65 4.93 -4.21 -5.56
C ASP A 65 6.06 -5.01 -6.21
N ARG A 66 7.19 -4.32 -6.44
CA ARG A 66 8.49 -4.97 -6.65
C ARG A 66 9.01 -5.40 -5.27
N HIS A 67 8.43 -6.48 -4.79
CA HIS A 67 8.72 -7.11 -3.51
C HIS A 67 10.09 -7.81 -3.52
N ILE A 68 10.56 -8.21 -2.34
CA ILE A 68 11.79 -9.00 -2.22
C ILE A 68 11.46 -10.44 -2.61
N ASP A 69 12.08 -10.93 -3.68
CA ASP A 69 11.84 -12.25 -4.26
C ASP A 69 13.08 -13.17 -4.25
N GLY A 70 14.22 -12.69 -3.74
CA GLY A 70 15.49 -13.41 -3.76
C GLY A 70 16.39 -13.13 -4.96
N THR A 71 15.90 -12.47 -6.02
CA THR A 71 16.70 -12.21 -7.23
C THR A 71 17.79 -11.16 -7.04
N ARG A 72 17.59 -10.25 -6.09
CA ARG A 72 18.53 -9.14 -5.81
C ARG A 72 18.86 -8.99 -4.33
N LEU A 73 17.90 -9.29 -3.46
CA LEU A 73 18.02 -9.16 -2.01
C LEU A 73 17.73 -10.50 -1.38
N SER A 74 18.58 -10.91 -0.44
CA SER A 74 18.30 -12.08 0.40
C SER A 74 17.11 -11.83 1.32
N TYR A 75 16.38 -12.88 1.64
CA TYR A 75 15.21 -12.85 2.52
C TYR A 75 15.16 -14.08 3.41
N TRP A 76 14.41 -13.99 4.52
CA TRP A 76 14.15 -15.15 5.35
C TRP A 76 13.11 -16.06 4.69
N ASN A 77 13.49 -17.29 4.35
CA ASN A 77 12.57 -18.27 3.79
C ASN A 77 12.10 -19.22 4.91
N SER A 78 10.85 -19.02 5.35
CA SER A 78 10.24 -19.83 6.42
C SER A 78 10.09 -21.30 6.06
N ASN A 79 9.88 -21.64 4.77
CA ASN A 79 9.75 -23.04 4.33
C ASN A 79 11.08 -23.79 4.40
N LEU A 80 12.20 -23.10 4.16
CA LEU A 80 13.54 -23.66 4.25
C LEU A 80 14.20 -23.48 5.63
N GLY A 81 13.61 -22.66 6.51
CA GLY A 81 14.16 -22.33 7.82
C GLY A 81 15.52 -21.62 7.77
N ARG A 82 15.81 -20.88 6.69
CA ARG A 82 17.09 -20.19 6.48
C ARG A 82 16.95 -18.92 5.67
N LEU A 83 18.01 -18.11 5.65
CA LEU A 83 18.18 -17.05 4.67
C LEU A 83 18.35 -17.66 3.27
N ALA A 84 17.63 -17.10 2.30
CA ALA A 84 17.63 -17.49 0.89
C ALA A 84 17.88 -16.29 -0.02
N GLY A 85 18.30 -16.53 -1.25
CA GLY A 85 18.44 -15.52 -2.31
C GLY A 85 18.19 -16.15 -3.68
N GLU A 86 19.15 -15.99 -4.60
CA GLU A 86 19.06 -16.50 -5.98
C GLU A 86 18.92 -18.03 -6.06
N ASP A 87 19.31 -18.75 -5.01
CA ASP A 87 19.20 -20.19 -4.88
C ASP A 87 17.77 -20.69 -4.58
N ALA A 88 16.86 -19.79 -4.18
CA ALA A 88 15.46 -20.09 -3.94
C ALA A 88 14.59 -18.85 -4.20
N VAL A 89 14.47 -18.46 -5.47
CA VAL A 89 13.64 -17.33 -5.90
C VAL A 89 12.16 -17.60 -5.65
N ILE A 90 11.44 -16.61 -5.14
CA ILE A 90 9.99 -16.66 -4.98
C ILE A 90 9.35 -16.52 -6.36
N HIS A 91 8.68 -17.57 -6.80
CA HIS A 91 7.84 -17.51 -7.99
C HIS A 91 6.41 -17.12 -7.60
N THR A 92 5.86 -16.14 -8.33
CA THR A 92 4.49 -15.67 -8.11
C THR A 92 3.57 -16.08 -9.26
N ASN A 93 2.32 -16.39 -8.93
CA ASN A 93 1.23 -16.48 -9.90
C ASN A 93 0.43 -15.18 -9.82
N LYS A 94 0.78 -14.23 -10.69
CA LYS A 94 0.23 -12.88 -10.68
C LYS A 94 -1.01 -12.78 -11.60
N PRO A 95 -2.13 -12.19 -11.13
CA PRO A 95 -3.19 -11.71 -12.01
C PRO A 95 -2.64 -10.78 -13.10
N ASN A 96 -2.97 -11.02 -14.38
CA ASN A 96 -2.27 -10.40 -15.51
C ASN A 96 -3.11 -10.18 -16.77
N SER A 97 -4.42 -10.31 -16.71
CA SER A 97 -5.29 -10.08 -17.86
C SER A 97 -5.91 -8.70 -17.84
N TRP A 98 -5.71 -7.98 -18.95
CA TRP A 98 -6.27 -6.65 -19.15
C TRP A 98 -7.78 -6.62 -18.93
N PHE A 99 -8.23 -5.60 -18.20
CA PHE A 99 -9.60 -5.26 -17.81
C PHE A 99 -10.31 -6.28 -16.91
N ARG A 100 -9.86 -7.54 -16.88
CA ARG A 100 -10.37 -8.57 -15.95
C ARG A 100 -9.69 -8.44 -14.60
N ASP A 101 -8.37 -8.44 -14.61
CA ASP A 101 -7.55 -8.37 -13.41
C ASP A 101 -7.18 -6.91 -13.16
N SER A 102 -8.20 -6.06 -13.02
CA SER A 102 -8.07 -4.60 -12.91
C SER A 102 -8.27 -4.11 -11.48
N GLU A 103 -7.84 -2.87 -11.20
CA GLU A 103 -7.95 -2.25 -9.89
C GLU A 103 -8.69 -0.93 -9.97
N LEU A 104 -9.45 -0.63 -8.94
CA LEU A 104 -10.15 0.64 -8.77
C LEU A 104 -9.84 1.19 -7.38
N ALA A 105 -9.34 2.42 -7.35
CA ALA A 105 -9.10 3.17 -6.13
C ALA A 105 -9.85 4.49 -6.18
N ALA A 106 -10.45 4.89 -5.07
CA ALA A 106 -11.16 6.15 -4.92
C ALA A 106 -10.76 6.83 -3.62
N ARG A 107 -10.63 8.15 -3.69
CA ARG A 107 -10.33 9.01 -2.54
C ARG A 107 -11.25 10.20 -2.55
N LEU A 108 -12.12 10.30 -1.54
CA LEU A 108 -12.96 11.45 -1.29
C LEU A 108 -12.32 12.29 -0.19
N TYR A 109 -12.00 13.56 -0.45
CA TYR A 109 -11.24 14.37 0.50
C TYR A 109 -11.71 15.83 0.56
N LYS A 110 -11.51 16.46 1.71
CA LYS A 110 -11.82 17.87 1.94
C LYS A 110 -10.85 18.48 2.93
N ASN A 111 -10.41 19.70 2.61
CA ASN A 111 -9.69 20.56 3.55
C ASN A 111 -10.70 21.42 4.30
N ILE A 112 -10.69 21.32 5.64
CA ILE A 112 -11.48 22.13 6.56
C ILE A 112 -10.48 22.80 7.52
N ASN A 113 -10.32 24.12 7.39
CA ASN A 113 -9.29 24.88 8.08
C ASN A 113 -7.88 24.29 7.80
N ASN A 114 -7.18 23.87 8.86
CA ASN A 114 -5.82 23.32 8.80
C ASN A 114 -5.79 21.78 8.74
N TYR A 115 -6.93 21.14 8.48
CA TYR A 115 -7.06 19.69 8.48
C TYR A 115 -7.58 19.19 7.13
N GLU A 116 -6.90 18.19 6.59
CA GLU A 116 -7.37 17.36 5.49
C GLU A 116 -8.03 16.12 6.06
N PHE A 117 -9.28 15.88 5.66
CA PHE A 117 -10.01 14.64 5.92
C PHE A 117 -10.13 13.88 4.61
N ALA A 118 -9.91 12.57 4.64
CA ALA A 118 -10.11 11.72 3.47
C ALA A 118 -10.76 10.38 3.83
N LEU A 119 -11.58 9.89 2.92
CA LEU A 119 -12.10 8.53 2.88
C LEU A 119 -11.56 7.83 1.63
N TYR A 120 -11.25 6.56 1.78
CA TYR A 120 -10.62 5.74 0.75
C TYR A 120 -11.43 4.48 0.50
N GLY A 121 -11.51 4.11 -0.76
CA GLY A 121 -12.00 2.81 -1.20
C GLY A 121 -11.05 2.23 -2.22
N TYR A 122 -10.75 0.94 -2.10
CA TYR A 122 -9.94 0.22 -3.05
C TYR A 122 -10.54 -1.16 -3.28
N ARG A 123 -10.54 -1.58 -4.54
CA ARG A 123 -10.86 -2.93 -4.97
C ARG A 123 -9.81 -3.37 -5.98
N GLY A 124 -9.14 -4.47 -5.68
CA GLY A 124 -8.07 -5.00 -6.51
C GLY A 124 -7.45 -6.19 -5.80
N TYR A 125 -6.14 -6.13 -5.59
CA TYR A 125 -5.38 -7.23 -5.02
C TYR A 125 -4.44 -6.74 -3.91
N TRP A 126 -3.96 -7.66 -3.08
CA TRP A 126 -2.80 -7.40 -2.23
C TRP A 126 -1.62 -6.95 -3.09
N LYS A 127 -0.89 -5.90 -2.67
CA LYS A 127 0.22 -5.35 -3.46
C LYS A 127 1.49 -6.18 -3.37
N SER A 128 1.75 -6.78 -2.21
CA SER A 128 2.77 -7.80 -2.03
C SER A 128 2.12 -9.19 -1.98
N PRO A 129 2.87 -10.28 -2.26
CA PRO A 129 2.28 -11.62 -2.21
C PRO A 129 1.83 -11.97 -0.79
N SER A 130 0.51 -12.11 -0.62
CA SER A 130 -0.17 -12.35 0.67
C SER A 130 -0.88 -13.69 0.71
N GLY A 131 -0.31 -14.68 0.00
CA GLY A 131 -0.78 -16.04 0.05
C GLY A 131 0.04 -17.00 -0.81
N GLN A 132 -0.38 -18.27 -0.84
CA GLN A 132 0.20 -19.33 -1.65
C GLN A 132 -0.89 -20.10 -2.41
N ASN A 133 -0.52 -20.67 -3.56
CA ASN A 133 -1.41 -21.58 -4.28
C ASN A 133 -1.61 -22.91 -3.52
N ALA A 134 -2.62 -23.69 -3.90
CA ALA A 134 -2.96 -24.94 -3.22
C ALA A 134 -1.82 -25.99 -3.19
N SER A 135 -0.91 -25.96 -4.17
CA SER A 135 0.28 -26.82 -4.20
C SER A 135 1.48 -26.26 -3.43
N MET A 136 1.34 -25.10 -2.78
CA MET A 136 2.39 -24.39 -2.03
C MET A 136 3.69 -24.18 -2.81
N SER A 137 3.56 -24.04 -4.13
CA SER A 137 4.68 -23.94 -5.07
C SER A 137 4.88 -22.51 -5.59
N GLN A 138 3.86 -21.67 -5.47
CA GLN A 138 3.89 -20.28 -5.93
C GLN A 138 3.18 -19.38 -4.92
N ALA A 139 3.77 -18.21 -4.68
CA ALA A 139 3.09 -17.14 -3.97
C ALA A 139 2.01 -16.50 -4.87
N ILE A 140 0.94 -16.01 -4.29
CA ILE A 140 -0.20 -15.42 -5.02
C ILE A 140 -0.52 -14.02 -4.48
N PHE A 141 -1.33 -13.29 -5.25
CA PHE A 141 -1.88 -11.99 -4.85
C PHE A 141 -3.40 -12.14 -4.77
N PRO A 142 -3.95 -12.44 -3.58
CA PRO A 142 -5.39 -12.63 -3.42
C PRO A 142 -6.17 -11.34 -3.69
N ASP A 143 -7.47 -11.48 -3.99
CA ASP A 143 -8.40 -10.35 -4.10
C ASP A 143 -8.49 -9.60 -2.76
N LEU A 144 -8.51 -8.27 -2.83
CA LEU A 144 -8.51 -7.38 -1.68
C LEU A 144 -9.46 -6.20 -1.89
N ASN A 145 -10.33 -5.95 -0.92
CA ASN A 145 -11.03 -4.67 -0.78
C ASN A 145 -10.47 -3.92 0.42
N VAL A 146 -10.21 -2.62 0.29
CA VAL A 146 -9.78 -1.78 1.42
C VAL A 146 -10.71 -0.59 1.56
N TYR A 147 -11.15 -0.37 2.79
CA TYR A 147 -11.95 0.78 3.19
C TYR A 147 -11.21 1.50 4.29
N GLY A 148 -10.93 2.78 4.12
CA GLY A 148 -10.16 3.50 5.11
C GLY A 148 -10.43 4.97 5.17
N ALA A 149 -9.78 5.61 6.12
CA ALA A 149 -9.91 7.03 6.38
C ALA A 149 -8.60 7.61 6.88
N SER A 150 -8.41 8.90 6.65
CA SER A 150 -7.29 9.62 7.24
C SER A 150 -7.70 11.03 7.66
N ILE A 151 -6.96 11.54 8.65
CA ILE A 151 -6.93 12.95 8.99
C ILE A 151 -5.47 13.39 9.09
N ARG A 152 -5.15 14.52 8.50
CA ARG A 152 -3.83 15.14 8.60
C ARG A 152 -3.97 16.63 8.81
N GLY A 153 -3.21 17.21 9.73
CA GLY A 153 -3.29 18.65 9.96
C GLY A 153 -2.29 19.17 10.97
N ALA A 154 -2.26 20.49 11.12
CA ALA A 154 -1.39 21.15 12.07
C ALA A 154 -1.94 21.02 13.50
N ILE A 155 -1.12 20.49 14.42
CA ILE A 155 -1.39 20.46 15.86
C ILE A 155 -0.19 21.06 16.59
N GLY A 156 -0.42 22.15 17.34
CA GLY A 156 0.64 22.84 18.05
C GLY A 156 1.69 23.40 17.08
N LYS A 157 2.93 22.93 17.19
CA LYS A 157 4.06 23.34 16.34
C LYS A 157 4.38 22.35 15.22
N GLY A 158 3.63 21.25 15.12
CA GLY A 158 3.90 20.17 14.18
C GLY A 158 2.68 19.77 13.36
N ILE A 159 2.84 18.67 12.62
CA ILE A 159 1.82 18.06 11.77
C ILE A 159 1.54 16.67 12.33
N CYS A 160 0.28 16.39 12.64
CA CYS A 160 -0.17 15.05 12.96
C CYS A 160 -0.78 14.37 11.73
N ASN A 161 -0.71 13.04 11.70
CA ASN A 161 -1.53 12.21 10.83
C ASN A 161 -2.14 11.06 11.63
N LEU A 162 -3.35 10.67 11.25
CA LEU A 162 -3.98 9.42 11.68
C LEU A 162 -4.51 8.74 10.41
N GLU A 163 -4.26 7.44 10.27
CA GLU A 163 -4.85 6.60 9.24
C GLU A 163 -5.49 5.37 9.86
N ILE A 164 -6.63 4.97 9.31
CA ILE A 164 -7.25 3.68 9.56
C ILE A 164 -7.56 2.99 8.24
N GLY A 165 -7.53 1.67 8.22
CA GLY A 165 -7.90 0.88 7.05
C GLY A 165 -8.36 -0.51 7.45
N TYR A 166 -9.54 -0.88 6.97
CA TYR A 166 -10.04 -2.25 7.01
C TYR A 166 -9.71 -2.94 5.68
N TYR A 167 -8.85 -3.95 5.77
CA TYR A 167 -8.44 -4.81 4.66
C TYR A 167 -9.32 -6.05 4.70
N GLU A 168 -10.24 -6.16 3.76
CA GLU A 168 -11.09 -7.32 3.58
C GLU A 168 -10.44 -8.27 2.57
N SER A 169 -9.92 -9.40 3.06
CA SER A 169 -9.35 -10.45 2.23
C SER A 169 -10.47 -11.17 1.47
N ALA A 170 -10.74 -10.74 0.23
CA ALA A 170 -11.94 -11.12 -0.50
C ALA A 170 -11.94 -12.60 -0.94
N ASP A 171 -10.75 -13.18 -1.12
CA ASP A 171 -10.57 -14.61 -1.39
C ASP A 171 -10.64 -15.50 -0.13
N ASP A 172 -10.61 -14.92 1.08
CA ASP A 172 -10.85 -15.63 2.34
C ASP A 172 -11.63 -14.79 3.36
N LEU A 173 -12.86 -14.43 3.00
CA LEU A 173 -13.78 -13.71 3.90
C LEU A 173 -14.03 -14.45 5.23
N SER A 174 -13.84 -15.77 5.25
CA SER A 174 -14.04 -16.60 6.43
C SER A 174 -12.84 -16.61 7.39
N GLY A 175 -11.66 -16.22 6.91
CA GLY A 175 -10.39 -16.31 7.64
C GLY A 175 -9.97 -17.74 7.98
N LYS A 176 -10.37 -18.72 7.16
CA LYS A 176 -10.16 -20.16 7.42
C LYS A 176 -9.18 -20.80 6.45
N ASN A 177 -8.78 -20.10 5.40
CA ASN A 177 -7.78 -20.58 4.46
C ASN A 177 -6.39 -20.20 4.98
N PRO A 178 -5.61 -21.15 5.53
CA PRO A 178 -4.30 -20.85 6.10
C PRO A 178 -3.25 -20.45 5.05
N LEU A 179 -3.60 -20.54 3.76
CA LEU A 179 -2.73 -20.15 2.65
C LEU A 179 -2.91 -18.70 2.21
N ILE A 180 -3.85 -17.96 2.79
CA ILE A 180 -4.16 -16.57 2.43
C ILE A 180 -4.16 -15.73 3.72
N ASP A 181 -3.65 -14.51 3.64
CA ASP A 181 -3.72 -13.58 4.76
C ASP A 181 -5.18 -13.24 5.08
N ASN A 182 -5.53 -13.28 6.37
CA ASN A 182 -6.85 -12.92 6.85
C ASN A 182 -7.15 -11.43 6.62
N SER A 183 -8.43 -11.06 6.73
CA SER A 183 -8.83 -9.66 6.85
C SER A 183 -8.16 -9.00 8.05
N GLN A 184 -7.72 -7.75 7.89
CA GLN A 184 -6.93 -7.02 8.87
C GLN A 184 -7.52 -5.64 9.16
N MET A 185 -7.36 -5.18 10.39
CA MET A 185 -7.57 -3.79 10.74
C MET A 185 -6.22 -3.13 11.00
N ARG A 186 -5.95 -2.04 10.29
CA ARG A 186 -4.68 -1.31 10.35
C ARG A 186 -4.91 0.10 10.86
N TYR A 187 -4.03 0.54 11.74
CA TYR A 187 -4.04 1.86 12.35
C TYR A 187 -2.65 2.48 12.30
N LEU A 188 -2.57 3.77 12.00
CA LEU A 188 -1.35 4.54 12.06
C LEU A 188 -1.63 5.87 12.75
N ALA A 189 -0.74 6.25 13.66
CA ALA A 189 -0.69 7.59 14.22
C ALA A 189 0.72 8.16 14.08
N GLY A 190 0.85 9.36 13.54
CA GLY A 190 2.13 10.03 13.32
C GLY A 190 2.12 11.48 13.81
N TYR A 191 3.29 11.97 14.22
CA TYR A 191 3.53 13.37 14.54
C TYR A 191 4.94 13.78 14.12
N THR A 192 5.03 14.87 13.35
CA THR A 192 6.28 15.40 12.82
C THR A 192 6.40 16.88 13.12
N GLN A 193 7.58 17.33 13.57
CA GLN A 193 7.84 18.72 13.95
C GLN A 193 9.30 19.11 13.64
N GLU A 194 9.50 20.33 13.14
CA GLU A 194 10.82 20.98 13.13
C GLU A 194 11.18 21.40 14.56
N ILE A 195 12.18 20.74 15.15
CA ILE A 195 12.59 20.99 16.55
C ILE A 195 13.84 21.85 16.66
N ALA A 196 14.61 21.98 15.58
CA ALA A 196 15.68 22.94 15.41
C ALA A 196 15.79 23.30 13.92
N ARG A 197 16.49 24.41 13.61
CA ARG A 197 16.69 24.85 12.23
C ARG A 197 17.27 23.72 11.38
N ASP A 198 16.58 23.40 10.28
CA ASP A 198 16.96 22.34 9.34
C ASP A 198 16.97 20.94 9.98
N PHE A 199 16.26 20.74 11.09
CA PHE A 199 16.17 19.47 11.80
C PHE A 199 14.72 19.13 12.20
N THR A 200 14.18 18.14 11.50
CA THR A 200 12.82 17.62 11.71
C THR A 200 12.87 16.29 12.44
N ALA A 201 12.07 16.16 13.50
CA ALA A 201 11.86 14.90 14.20
C ALA A 201 10.42 14.42 13.97
N GLY A 202 10.29 13.12 13.69
CA GLY A 202 9.01 12.45 13.50
C GLY A 202 8.90 11.19 14.36
N VAL A 203 7.71 10.90 14.86
CA VAL A 203 7.36 9.64 15.52
C VAL A 203 6.10 9.09 14.87
N GLN A 204 6.05 7.77 14.68
CA GLN A 204 4.85 7.09 14.22
C GLN A 204 4.64 5.78 14.98
N TYR A 205 3.37 5.40 15.14
CA TYR A 205 2.93 4.19 15.82
C TYR A 205 1.94 3.45 14.93
N TYR A 206 2.29 2.22 14.56
CA TYR A 206 1.50 1.36 13.69
C TYR A 206 0.97 0.15 14.46
N VAL A 207 -0.28 -0.20 14.21
CA VAL A 207 -0.93 -1.40 14.76
C VAL A 207 -1.66 -2.12 13.64
N GLU A 208 -1.49 -3.44 13.59
CA GLU A 208 -2.21 -4.36 12.72
C GLU A 208 -2.85 -5.44 13.59
N GLN A 209 -4.12 -5.75 13.31
CA GLN A 209 -4.92 -6.77 13.99
C GLN A 209 -5.60 -7.68 12.97
#